data_AF-A0A822CNS8-F1
#
_entry.id   AF-A0A822CNS8-F1
#
_cell.length_a   1.000
_cell.length_b   1.000
_cell.length_c   1.000
_cell.angle_alpha   90.00
_cell.angle_beta   90.00
_cell.angle_gamma   90.00
#
_symmetry.space_group_name_H-M   'P 1'
#
loop_
_entity.id
_entity.type
_entity.pdbx_description
1 polymer ?
#
loop_
_entity_poly.entity_id
_entity_poly.type
_entity_poly.pdbx_seq_one_letter_code
_entity_poly.pdbx_strand_id
1 'polypeptide(L)'
;LPISENKCEKLKSCQHHICDLICHPRECQPCDQLIKQTCLSHGTEREVLCTNETGGTKTFTCGESCGKLLLCGHHRCTKTCHDGPCPDCLSLPENCKTCTCGKTIMDNQQRSSCIDPLATYEKLCERILSCGSIDDPHQFLTQCHNGPCPSCSTQLILQCRCGKSSKSISCIEAIEHDPIENSSSNIIRC
;
A
#
# COMPACT_ATOMS: atom_id res chain seq x y z
N LEU A 1 62.19 -15.70 -12.96
CA LEU A 1 61.32 -16.23 -14.04
C LEU A 1 60.77 -15.03 -14.81
N PRO A 2 60.91 -14.99 -16.15
CA PRO A 2 60.46 -13.83 -16.92
C PRO A 2 58.94 -13.73 -16.82
N ILE A 3 58.44 -12.52 -16.56
CA ILE A 3 57.01 -12.20 -16.57
C ILE A 3 56.59 -12.32 -18.03
N SER A 4 55.71 -13.26 -18.38
CA SER A 4 55.27 -13.37 -19.77
C SER A 4 54.55 -12.10 -20.18
N GLU A 5 54.88 -11.51 -21.33
CA GLU A 5 54.24 -10.30 -21.88
C GLU A 5 52.79 -10.52 -22.36
N ASN A 6 52.24 -11.71 -22.12
CA ASN A 6 50.88 -12.07 -22.50
C ASN A 6 49.86 -11.36 -21.60
N LYS A 7 48.68 -11.08 -22.16
CA LYS A 7 47.53 -10.60 -21.40
C LYS A 7 46.98 -11.72 -20.51
N CYS A 8 46.38 -11.35 -19.39
CA CYS A 8 45.82 -12.28 -18.42
C CYS A 8 44.64 -13.07 -19.02
N GLU A 9 43.74 -12.41 -19.76
CA GLU A 9 42.56 -12.99 -20.44
C GLU A 9 41.58 -13.76 -19.54
N LYS A 10 41.81 -13.79 -18.22
CA LYS A 10 40.89 -14.36 -17.23
C LYS A 10 39.68 -13.44 -17.05
N LEU A 11 38.52 -14.02 -16.76
CA LEU A 11 37.34 -13.25 -16.35
C LEU A 11 37.62 -12.53 -15.02
N LYS A 12 37.23 -11.25 -14.95
CA LYS A 12 37.20 -10.48 -13.71
C LYS A 12 36.11 -11.05 -12.77
N SER A 13 36.13 -10.66 -11.50
CA SER A 13 35.16 -11.11 -10.48
C SER A 13 33.69 -10.86 -10.85
N CYS A 14 33.41 -9.91 -11.74
CA CYS A 14 32.08 -9.66 -12.27
C CYS A 14 31.58 -10.73 -13.25
N GLN A 15 32.42 -11.66 -13.73
CA GLN A 15 32.11 -12.72 -14.71
C GLN A 15 31.64 -12.26 -16.10
N HIS A 16 31.50 -10.94 -16.35
CA HIS A 16 31.06 -10.37 -17.63
C HIS A 16 32.18 -9.70 -18.42
N HIS A 17 33.31 -9.40 -17.78
CA HIS A 17 34.42 -8.65 -18.38
C HIS A 17 35.74 -9.40 -18.21
N ILE A 18 36.59 -9.31 -19.23
CA ILE A 18 37.90 -9.97 -19.29
C ILE A 18 38.97 -9.04 -18.71
N CYS A 19 39.95 -9.62 -18.01
CA CYS A 19 41.14 -8.92 -17.54
C CYS A 19 42.06 -8.60 -18.73
N ASP A 20 42.23 -7.31 -19.01
CA ASP A 20 43.05 -6.75 -20.08
C ASP A 20 44.49 -6.43 -19.64
N LEU A 21 44.79 -6.62 -18.36
CA LEU A 21 46.13 -6.46 -17.79
C LEU A 21 47.07 -7.58 -18.26
N ILE A 22 48.36 -7.28 -18.24
CA ILE A 22 49.43 -8.27 -18.39
C ILE A 22 49.33 -9.37 -17.32
N CYS A 23 49.81 -10.58 -17.64
CA CYS A 23 49.81 -11.72 -16.72
C CYS A 23 50.37 -11.32 -15.36
N HIS A 24 49.56 -11.53 -14.33
CA HIS A 24 49.86 -11.15 -12.96
C HIS A 24 49.71 -12.35 -12.00
N PRO A 25 50.51 -12.43 -10.93
CA PRO A 25 50.49 -13.56 -10.00
C PRO A 25 49.35 -13.50 -8.97
N ARG A 26 48.75 -12.32 -8.77
CA ARG A 26 47.63 -12.09 -7.85
C ARG A 26 46.28 -12.34 -8.54
N GLU A 27 45.19 -12.32 -7.79
CA GLU A 27 43.84 -12.31 -8.34
C GLU A 27 43.60 -11.08 -9.22
N CYS A 28 42.68 -11.20 -10.19
CA CYS A 28 42.31 -10.08 -11.05
C CYS A 28 41.63 -8.99 -10.22
N GLN A 29 41.92 -7.72 -10.53
CA GLN A 29 41.21 -6.61 -9.90
C GLN A 29 39.70 -6.65 -10.22
N PRO A 30 38.86 -6.08 -9.34
CA PRO A 30 37.44 -5.90 -9.63
C PRO A 30 37.21 -5.16 -10.93
N CYS A 31 36.01 -5.33 -11.48
CA CYS A 31 35.61 -4.59 -12.66
C CYS A 31 35.36 -3.11 -12.30
N ASP A 32 35.82 -2.23 -13.18
CA ASP A 32 35.78 -0.77 -13.11
C ASP A 32 34.83 -0.15 -14.15
N GLN A 33 34.17 -0.99 -14.94
CA GLN A 33 33.25 -0.54 -15.99
C GLN A 33 31.95 -0.03 -15.37
N LEU A 34 31.47 1.11 -15.86
CA LEU A 34 30.14 1.60 -15.55
C LEU A 34 29.12 0.93 -16.47
N ILE A 35 28.04 0.43 -15.90
CA ILE A 35 26.91 -0.12 -16.64
C ILE A 35 25.69 0.77 -16.46
N LYS A 36 24.99 1.01 -17.57
CA LYS A 36 23.73 1.76 -17.58
C LYS A 36 22.57 0.83 -17.30
N GLN A 37 21.74 1.19 -16.32
CA GLN A 37 20.56 0.42 -15.91
C GLN A 37 19.29 1.26 -16.04
N THR A 38 18.20 0.64 -16.46
CA THR A 38 16.88 1.28 -16.59
C THR A 38 15.90 0.67 -15.58
N CYS A 39 15.11 1.51 -14.92
CA CYS A 39 14.09 1.05 -13.98
C CYS A 39 13.00 0.28 -14.72
N LEU A 40 12.70 -0.93 -14.22
CA LEU A 40 11.70 -1.82 -14.81
C LEU A 40 10.29 -1.23 -14.83
N SER A 41 9.99 -0.31 -13.91
CA SER A 41 8.65 0.29 -13.78
C SER A 41 8.51 1.68 -14.38
N HIS A 42 9.54 2.51 -14.24
CA HIS A 42 9.43 3.94 -14.54
C HIS A 42 10.29 4.40 -15.71
N GLY A 43 11.18 3.54 -16.22
CA GLY A 43 12.11 3.92 -17.29
C GLY A 43 13.22 4.89 -16.87
N THR A 44 13.34 5.20 -15.59
CA THR A 44 14.42 6.04 -15.07
C THR A 44 15.76 5.34 -15.20
N GLU A 45 16.81 6.08 -15.55
CA GLU A 45 18.13 5.51 -15.83
C GLU A 45 19.12 5.83 -14.70
N ARG A 46 20.06 4.92 -14.47
CA ARG A 46 21.21 5.14 -13.58
C ARG A 46 22.46 4.48 -14.14
N GLU A 47 23.63 4.98 -13.74
CA GLU A 47 24.92 4.34 -14.00
C GLU A 47 25.50 3.82 -12.69
N VAL A 48 25.92 2.55 -12.69
CA VAL A 48 26.52 1.89 -11.52
C VAL A 48 27.76 1.12 -11.94
N LEU A 49 28.68 0.91 -11.00
CA LEU A 49 29.85 0.06 -11.24
C LEU A 49 29.41 -1.39 -11.47
N CYS A 50 30.04 -2.03 -12.45
CA CYS A 50 29.86 -3.45 -12.71
C CYS A 50 30.52 -4.27 -11.59
N THR A 51 29.70 -4.82 -10.72
CA THR A 51 30.11 -5.77 -9.68
C THR A 51 29.48 -7.15 -9.92
N ASN A 52 29.89 -8.15 -9.15
CA ASN A 52 29.25 -9.47 -9.16
C ASN A 52 27.75 -9.37 -8.79
N GLU A 53 27.36 -8.44 -7.90
CA GLU A 53 25.97 -8.24 -7.48
C GLU A 53 25.11 -7.59 -8.56
N THR A 54 25.66 -6.60 -9.28
CA THR A 54 24.94 -5.98 -10.39
C THR A 54 24.82 -6.90 -11.60
N GLY A 55 25.70 -7.91 -11.71
CA GLY A 55 25.63 -8.94 -12.74
C GLY A 55 25.56 -8.43 -14.17
N GLY A 56 26.10 -7.25 -14.47
CA GLY A 56 25.99 -6.64 -15.80
C GLY A 56 24.55 -6.35 -16.25
N THR A 57 23.58 -6.38 -15.34
CA THR A 57 22.16 -6.21 -15.65
C THR A 57 21.86 -4.83 -16.18
N LYS A 58 21.06 -4.76 -17.26
CA LYS A 58 20.62 -3.49 -17.88
C LYS A 58 19.38 -2.90 -17.20
N THR A 59 18.83 -3.57 -16.19
CA THR A 59 17.58 -3.20 -15.55
C THR A 59 17.67 -3.29 -14.03
N PHE A 60 16.88 -2.50 -13.32
CA PHE A 60 16.82 -2.53 -11.86
C PHE A 60 15.42 -2.23 -11.33
N THR A 61 15.18 -2.55 -10.05
CA THR A 61 14.00 -2.13 -9.29
C THR A 61 14.37 -0.95 -8.38
N CYS A 62 13.61 0.15 -8.47
CA CYS A 62 13.93 1.38 -7.72
C CYS A 62 13.40 1.41 -6.27
N GLY A 63 12.53 0.46 -5.89
CA GLY A 63 11.88 0.43 -4.58
C GLY A 63 10.68 1.37 -4.41
N GLU A 64 10.38 2.23 -5.39
CA GLU A 64 9.15 3.04 -5.39
C GLU A 64 7.92 2.23 -5.82
N SER A 65 6.71 2.77 -5.70
CA SER A 65 5.50 2.11 -6.22
C SER A 65 5.58 1.94 -7.74
N CYS A 66 5.24 0.75 -8.24
CA CYS A 66 5.31 0.40 -9.66
C CYS A 66 4.51 1.36 -10.56
N GLY A 67 3.25 1.65 -10.22
CA GLY A 67 2.45 2.68 -10.90
C GLY A 67 2.02 2.36 -12.34
N LYS A 68 2.46 1.23 -12.93
CA LYS A 68 2.02 0.73 -14.24
C LYS A 68 0.51 0.56 -14.27
N LEU A 69 -0.11 0.85 -15.42
CA LEU A 69 -1.52 0.59 -15.64
C LEU A 69 -1.74 -0.93 -15.69
N LEU A 70 -2.66 -1.43 -14.86
CA LEU A 70 -3.04 -2.85 -14.84
C LEU A 70 -3.82 -3.20 -16.11
N LEU A 71 -3.89 -4.51 -16.41
CA LEU A 71 -4.59 -5.02 -17.59
C LEU A 71 -6.08 -4.66 -17.63
N CYS A 72 -6.69 -4.34 -16.48
CA CYS A 72 -8.07 -3.86 -16.41
C CYS A 72 -8.26 -2.44 -16.99
N GLY A 73 -7.19 -1.71 -17.32
CA GLY A 73 -7.24 -0.39 -17.97
C GLY A 73 -7.61 0.78 -17.05
N HIS A 74 -8.03 0.53 -15.81
CA HIS A 74 -8.54 1.57 -14.90
C HIS A 74 -7.71 1.76 -13.63
N HIS A 75 -6.99 0.73 -13.19
CA HIS A 75 -6.26 0.75 -11.93
C HIS A 75 -4.75 0.70 -12.18
N ARG A 76 -3.96 1.32 -11.29
CA ARG A 76 -2.50 1.28 -11.32
C ARG A 76 -1.96 0.28 -10.31
N CYS A 77 -0.84 -0.36 -10.63
CA CYS A 77 -0.15 -1.27 -9.72
C CYS A 77 0.36 -0.51 -8.50
N THR A 78 -0.08 -0.94 -7.31
CA THR A 78 0.32 -0.36 -6.01
C THR A 78 1.47 -1.13 -5.34
N LYS A 79 1.96 -2.21 -5.96
CA LYS A 79 3.12 -2.95 -5.47
C LYS A 79 4.39 -2.12 -5.62
N THR A 80 5.38 -2.40 -4.78
CA THR A 80 6.76 -1.92 -4.98
C THR A 80 7.27 -2.32 -6.36
N CYS A 81 8.14 -1.50 -6.95
CA CYS A 81 8.78 -1.74 -8.22
C CYS A 81 9.35 -3.16 -8.21
N HIS A 82 8.85 -3.97 -9.12
CA HIS A 82 9.10 -5.39 -9.15
C HIS A 82 9.55 -5.79 -10.55
N ASP A 83 10.15 -6.97 -10.63
CA ASP A 83 10.40 -7.64 -11.89
C ASP A 83 9.16 -8.46 -12.30
N GLY A 84 9.01 -8.71 -13.60
CA GLY A 84 7.89 -9.46 -14.16
C GLY A 84 6.55 -8.70 -14.26
N PRO A 85 5.46 -9.42 -14.60
CA PRO A 85 4.14 -8.85 -14.82
C PRO A 85 3.51 -8.32 -13.53
N CYS A 86 2.70 -7.27 -13.65
CA CYS A 86 1.92 -6.77 -12.52
C CYS A 86 0.83 -7.77 -12.12
N PRO A 87 0.45 -7.83 -10.83
CA PRO A 87 -0.68 -8.66 -10.40
C PRO A 87 -1.99 -8.16 -11.02
N ASP A 88 -2.97 -9.05 -11.08
CA ASP A 88 -4.30 -8.69 -11.55
C ASP A 88 -4.95 -7.65 -10.65
N CYS A 89 -5.92 -6.95 -11.22
CA CYS A 89 -6.68 -5.95 -10.49
C CYS A 89 -7.51 -6.63 -9.39
N LEU A 90 -7.25 -6.25 -8.14
CA LEU A 90 -7.95 -6.78 -6.97
C LEU A 90 -9.45 -6.43 -6.97
N SER A 91 -9.84 -5.39 -7.71
CA SER A 91 -11.24 -4.96 -7.86
C SER A 91 -11.98 -5.74 -8.96
N LEU A 92 -11.34 -6.67 -9.67
CA LEU A 92 -12.03 -7.51 -10.65
C LEU A 92 -13.08 -8.41 -9.97
N PRO A 93 -14.17 -8.76 -10.67
CA PRO A 93 -15.23 -9.63 -10.13
C PRO A 93 -14.70 -11.00 -9.62
N GLU A 94 -13.70 -11.57 -10.26
CA GLU A 94 -13.09 -12.84 -9.81
C GLU A 94 -12.28 -12.71 -8.50
N ASN A 95 -11.71 -11.52 -8.25
CA ASN A 95 -10.83 -11.22 -7.12
C ASN A 95 -11.55 -10.54 -5.94
N CYS A 96 -12.69 -9.89 -6.19
CA CYS A 96 -13.39 -9.04 -5.23
C CYS A 96 -14.66 -9.71 -4.70
N LYS A 97 -14.51 -10.75 -3.87
CA LYS A 97 -15.66 -11.56 -3.37
C LYS A 97 -16.44 -10.93 -2.23
N THR A 98 -15.91 -9.86 -1.62
CA THR A 98 -16.49 -9.18 -0.48
C THR A 98 -16.58 -7.67 -0.71
N CYS A 99 -17.51 -7.00 -0.02
CA CYS A 99 -17.58 -5.54 0.02
C CYS A 99 -16.24 -4.93 0.45
N THR A 100 -16.06 -3.64 0.19
CA THR A 100 -14.97 -2.82 0.77
C THR A 100 -14.92 -2.88 2.30
N CYS A 101 -16.04 -3.23 2.94
CA CYS A 101 -16.18 -3.47 4.37
C CYS A 101 -15.76 -4.86 4.86
N GLY A 102 -15.43 -5.80 3.95
CA GLY A 102 -15.07 -7.19 4.24
C GLY A 102 -16.20 -8.12 4.73
N LYS A 103 -17.31 -7.57 5.24
CA LYS A 103 -18.39 -8.32 5.90
C LYS A 103 -19.38 -8.99 4.93
N THR A 104 -19.68 -8.32 3.82
CA THR A 104 -20.69 -8.79 2.87
C THR A 104 -20.03 -9.54 1.73
N ILE A 105 -20.27 -10.84 1.63
CA ILE A 105 -19.99 -11.60 0.39
C ILE A 105 -20.91 -11.04 -0.69
N MET A 106 -20.31 -10.62 -1.80
CA MET A 106 -20.99 -10.06 -2.95
C MET A 106 -21.30 -11.17 -3.95
N ASP A 107 -22.52 -11.15 -4.49
CA ASP A 107 -22.80 -11.89 -5.70
C ASP A 107 -22.22 -11.11 -6.89
N ASN A 108 -21.07 -11.55 -7.39
CA ASN A 108 -20.39 -10.90 -8.51
C ASN A 108 -21.00 -11.26 -9.87
N GLN A 109 -22.13 -11.99 -9.91
CA GLN A 109 -22.81 -12.36 -11.16
C GLN A 109 -23.22 -11.15 -12.03
N GLN A 110 -23.35 -9.96 -11.44
CA GLN A 110 -23.74 -8.74 -12.18
C GLN A 110 -22.56 -7.85 -12.59
N ARG A 111 -21.33 -8.17 -12.18
CA ARG A 111 -20.15 -7.37 -12.52
C ARG A 111 -19.36 -8.03 -13.64
N SER A 112 -19.21 -7.31 -14.73
CA SER A 112 -18.35 -7.66 -15.87
C SER A 112 -16.99 -6.95 -15.80
N SER A 113 -16.88 -5.87 -15.02
CA SER A 113 -15.68 -5.03 -14.94
C SER A 113 -15.32 -4.60 -13.51
N CYS A 114 -14.07 -4.16 -13.33
CA CYS A 114 -13.57 -3.64 -12.06
C CYS A 114 -14.12 -2.25 -11.68
N ILE A 115 -14.81 -1.57 -12.60
CA ILE A 115 -15.45 -0.27 -12.37
C ILE A 115 -16.97 -0.40 -12.20
N ASP A 116 -17.53 -1.59 -12.42
CA ASP A 116 -18.96 -1.82 -12.25
C ASP A 116 -19.33 -1.63 -10.77
N PRO A 117 -20.48 -0.99 -10.50
CA PRO A 117 -20.97 -0.80 -9.14
C PRO A 117 -21.05 -2.13 -8.39
N LEU A 118 -20.60 -2.12 -7.14
CA LEU A 118 -20.81 -3.24 -6.25
C LEU A 118 -22.30 -3.33 -5.92
N ALA A 119 -22.92 -4.49 -6.12
CA ALA A 119 -24.31 -4.78 -5.77
C ALA A 119 -24.52 -4.90 -4.24
N THR A 120 -23.81 -4.08 -3.47
CA THR A 120 -23.86 -4.05 -2.00
C THR A 120 -24.96 -3.14 -1.46
N TYR A 121 -25.69 -2.44 -2.33
CA TYR A 121 -26.77 -1.52 -1.93
C TYR A 121 -27.92 -2.21 -1.18
N GLU A 122 -28.04 -3.54 -1.21
CA GLU A 122 -29.09 -4.24 -0.47
C GLU A 122 -28.69 -4.68 0.95
N LYS A 123 -27.40 -4.63 1.32
CA LYS A 123 -26.93 -5.06 2.66
C LYS A 123 -26.52 -3.88 3.54
N LEU A 124 -26.83 -3.97 4.83
CA LEU A 124 -26.48 -2.95 5.82
C LEU A 124 -24.99 -3.01 6.20
N CYS A 125 -24.39 -1.84 6.37
CA CYS A 125 -23.03 -1.63 6.87
C CYS A 125 -23.05 -1.69 8.40
N GLU A 126 -22.74 -2.83 8.99
CA GLU A 126 -22.72 -2.98 10.46
C GLU A 126 -21.37 -2.58 11.07
N ARG A 127 -20.74 -1.51 10.58
CA ARG A 127 -19.48 -1.01 11.17
C ARG A 127 -19.79 -0.25 12.46
N ILE A 128 -19.06 -0.58 13.52
CA ILE A 128 -19.02 0.23 14.74
C ILE A 128 -18.21 1.48 14.41
N LEU A 129 -18.76 2.65 14.70
CA LEU A 129 -18.06 3.91 14.54
C LEU A 129 -16.95 4.03 15.61
N SER A 130 -15.98 4.91 15.38
CA SER A 130 -14.92 5.19 16.36
C SER A 130 -15.42 5.93 17.62
N CYS A 131 -16.69 6.28 17.68
CA CYS A 131 -17.36 6.94 18.79
C CYS A 131 -18.37 6.00 19.47
N GLY A 132 -18.80 6.37 20.67
CA GLY A 132 -19.59 5.49 21.54
C GLY A 132 -18.68 4.74 22.52
N SER A 133 -19.25 4.28 23.62
CA SER A 133 -18.52 3.52 24.62
C SER A 133 -18.55 2.02 24.28
N ILE A 134 -17.82 1.22 25.04
CA ILE A 134 -17.91 -0.25 24.95
C ILE A 134 -19.33 -0.74 25.29
N ASP A 135 -19.99 -0.07 26.25
CA ASP A 135 -21.33 -0.42 26.73
C ASP A 135 -22.45 0.10 25.81
N ASP A 136 -22.20 1.18 25.06
CA ASP A 136 -23.13 1.78 24.10
C ASP A 136 -22.38 2.17 22.80
N PRO A 137 -22.01 1.18 21.97
CA PRO A 137 -21.25 1.40 20.76
C PRO A 137 -22.15 2.05 19.70
N HIS A 138 -21.70 3.17 19.11
CA HIS A 138 -22.45 3.79 18.03
C HIS A 138 -22.29 2.98 16.74
N GLN A 139 -23.43 2.60 16.17
CA GLN A 139 -23.51 1.85 14.91
C GLN A 139 -24.29 2.66 13.90
N PHE A 140 -23.88 2.61 12.64
CA PHE A 140 -24.59 3.28 11.57
C PHE A 140 -25.21 2.26 10.61
N LEU A 141 -26.51 2.00 10.74
CA LEU A 141 -27.23 1.04 9.92
C LEU A 141 -27.66 1.65 8.58
N THR A 142 -26.72 1.82 7.66
CA THR A 142 -27.04 2.20 6.26
C THR A 142 -26.63 1.17 5.26
N GLN A 143 -27.11 1.30 4.02
CA GLN A 143 -26.61 0.51 2.90
C GLN A 143 -25.08 0.59 2.82
N CYS A 144 -24.43 -0.51 2.43
CA CYS A 144 -22.99 -0.53 2.19
C CYS A 144 -22.62 0.55 1.17
N HIS A 145 -21.59 1.32 1.47
CA HIS A 145 -21.13 2.44 0.65
C HIS A 145 -19.65 2.29 0.29
N ASN A 146 -19.21 3.03 -0.72
CA ASN A 146 -17.80 3.13 -1.10
C ASN A 146 -17.21 4.40 -0.46
N GLY A 147 -16.38 4.25 0.58
CA GLY A 147 -15.74 5.38 1.26
C GLY A 147 -15.74 5.24 2.79
N PRO A 148 -15.30 6.29 3.52
CA PRO A 148 -15.41 6.32 4.98
C PRO A 148 -16.87 6.27 5.42
N CYS A 149 -17.14 5.68 6.59
CA CYS A 149 -18.49 5.70 7.16
C CYS A 149 -18.91 7.16 7.41
N PRO A 150 -20.18 7.52 7.14
CA PRO A 150 -20.69 8.84 7.48
C PRO A 150 -20.59 9.10 8.98
N SER A 151 -20.51 10.39 9.33
CA SER A 151 -20.33 10.82 10.72
C SER A 151 -21.51 10.42 11.61
N CYS A 152 -21.22 10.23 12.90
CA CYS A 152 -22.21 9.84 13.89
C CYS A 152 -23.34 10.89 14.03
N SER A 153 -24.59 10.46 13.90
CA SER A 153 -25.78 11.31 14.11
C SER A 153 -26.44 11.12 15.48
N THR A 154 -25.84 10.34 16.38
CA THR A 154 -26.38 10.10 17.72
C THR A 154 -26.37 11.38 18.54
N GLN A 155 -27.45 11.63 19.28
CA GLN A 155 -27.50 12.70 20.28
C GLN A 155 -27.29 12.15 21.68
N LEU A 156 -26.43 12.82 22.44
CA LEU A 156 -26.13 12.52 23.83
C LEU A 156 -26.96 13.44 24.73
N ILE A 157 -27.57 12.87 25.77
CA ILE A 157 -28.27 13.64 26.81
C ILE A 157 -27.32 13.79 27.99
N LEU A 158 -26.75 14.98 28.13
CA LEU A 158 -25.85 15.32 29.23
C LEU A 158 -26.66 15.87 30.41
N GLN A 159 -26.62 15.19 31.54
CA GLN A 159 -27.28 15.61 32.77
C GLN A 159 -26.36 16.56 33.55
N CYS A 160 -26.85 17.72 34.01
CA CYS A 160 -26.04 18.52 34.93
C CYS A 160 -25.87 17.76 36.25
N ARG A 161 -24.68 17.83 36.85
CA ARG A 161 -24.39 17.24 38.16
C ARG A 161 -25.37 17.67 39.27
N CYS A 162 -26.03 18.81 39.12
CA CYS A 162 -27.04 19.28 40.08
C CYS A 162 -28.41 18.59 39.92
N GLY A 163 -28.63 17.82 38.85
CA GLY A 163 -29.87 17.10 38.53
C GLY A 163 -31.03 17.98 38.05
N LYS A 164 -30.85 19.30 37.91
CA LYS A 164 -31.94 20.23 37.59
C LYS A 164 -32.11 20.52 36.10
N SER A 165 -31.11 20.18 35.28
CA SER A 165 -31.11 20.47 33.86
C SER A 165 -30.37 19.38 33.10
N SER A 166 -30.75 19.23 31.84
CA SER A 166 -30.03 18.39 30.89
C SER A 166 -29.90 19.12 29.56
N LYS A 167 -28.85 18.79 28.82
CA LYS A 167 -28.59 19.33 27.49
C LYS A 167 -28.46 18.18 26.51
N SER A 168 -29.18 18.27 25.40
CA SER A 168 -28.95 17.39 24.26
C SER A 168 -27.90 18.02 23.35
N ILE A 169 -26.83 17.28 23.05
CA ILE A 169 -25.81 17.67 22.07
C ILE A 169 -25.54 16.50 21.13
N SER A 170 -24.99 16.76 19.95
CA SER A 170 -24.56 15.67 19.07
C SER A 170 -23.30 14.99 19.59
N CYS A 171 -23.12 13.70 19.26
CA CYS A 171 -21.91 12.95 19.63
C CYS A 171 -20.64 13.61 19.08
N ILE A 172 -20.70 14.24 17.91
CA ILE A 172 -19.53 14.90 17.29
C ILE A 172 -19.11 16.11 18.14
N GLU A 173 -20.07 16.95 18.52
CA GLU A 173 -19.82 18.10 19.39
C GLU A 173 -19.27 17.69 20.76
N ALA A 174 -19.71 16.55 21.30
CA ALA A 174 -19.21 16.03 22.57
C ALA A 174 -17.72 15.67 22.52
N ILE A 175 -17.26 15.10 21.40
CA ILE A 175 -15.87 14.68 21.18
C ILE A 175 -14.95 15.90 20.97
N GLU A 176 -15.44 16.96 20.32
CA GLU A 176 -14.65 18.16 20.03
C GLU A 176 -14.35 19.02 21.27
N HIS A 177 -15.21 18.94 22.30
CA HIS A 177 -15.10 19.78 23.50
C HIS A 177 -14.41 19.10 24.69
N ASP A 178 -14.19 17.79 24.67
CA ASP A 178 -13.50 17.05 25.74
C ASP A 178 -12.68 15.87 25.15
N PRO A 179 -11.38 16.03 24.90
CA PRO A 179 -10.52 14.97 24.37
C PRO A 179 -10.14 14.00 25.50
N ILE A 180 -11.09 13.20 25.97
CA ILE A 180 -10.81 12.13 26.94
C ILE A 180 -11.36 10.80 26.43
N GLU A 181 -10.46 9.83 26.35
CA GLU A 181 -10.70 8.41 26.12
C GLU A 181 -11.96 7.93 26.88
N ASN A 182 -12.91 7.31 26.17
CA ASN A 182 -14.00 6.55 26.79
C ASN A 182 -14.75 7.30 27.92
N SER A 183 -15.32 8.47 27.64
CA SER A 183 -16.13 9.18 28.66
C SER A 183 -17.47 8.47 28.91
N SER A 184 -17.46 7.45 29.77
CA SER A 184 -18.64 6.78 30.33
C SER A 184 -19.45 7.68 31.28
N SER A 185 -19.41 9.01 31.12
CA SER A 185 -20.03 9.97 32.03
C SER A 185 -20.77 11.06 31.27
N ASN A 186 -22.07 10.85 31.05
CA ASN A 186 -23.01 11.85 30.52
C ASN A 186 -23.31 12.97 31.55
N ILE A 187 -22.29 13.48 32.24
CA ILE A 187 -22.44 14.44 33.36
C ILE A 187 -21.72 15.74 33.01
N ILE A 188 -22.47 16.84 32.92
CA ILE A 188 -21.93 18.18 32.66
C ILE A 188 -21.95 19.05 33.92
N ARG A 189 -21.09 20.08 33.90
CA ARG A 189 -21.16 21.18 34.87
C ARG A 189 -22.24 22.16 34.45
N CYS A 190 -22.86 22.74 35.47
CA CYS A 190 -23.58 24.00 35.34
C CYS A 190 -22.52 25.13 35.34
#